data_AF-A0A151TQQ1-F1
#
_entry.id   AF-A0A151TQQ1-F1
#
_cell.length_a   1.000
_cell.length_b   1.000
_cell.length_c   1.000
_cell.angle_alpha   90.00
_cell.angle_beta   90.00
_cell.angle_gamma   90.00
#
_symmetry.space_group_name_H-M   'P 1'
#
loop_
_entity.id
_entity.type
_entity.pdbx_description
1 polymer ?
#
loop_
_entity_poly.entity_id
_entity_poly.type
_entity_poly.pdbx_seq_one_letter_code
_entity_poly.pdbx_strand_id
1 'polypeptide(L)'
;MARRLRHYFQSHKILVRTDSPIVKVLRKPELAGRMVAWSIELSQFDIHFEPRGPIKAQCMADFINEFAPPMTSEPHSWTLHVDGSSNQQGSGADIILEGPGTMIIEQSLRFGFKTSNNQAEYETLLAGLRLAADLGITELQCFSDSQVVTEQVNGTFQIKDPTLLLYFHAFQKLKSHFENV
;
A
#
# COMPACT_ATOMS: atom_id res chain seq x y z
N MET A 1 8.30 34.79 4.37
CA MET A 1 9.08 34.32 3.21
C MET A 1 9.95 35.42 2.59
N ALA A 2 9.48 36.66 2.37
CA ALA A 2 10.27 37.74 1.78
C ALA A 2 11.57 38.12 2.55
N ARG A 3 11.60 37.98 3.88
CA ARG A 3 12.80 38.28 4.69
C ARG A 3 14.02 37.37 4.45
N ARG A 4 13.84 36.13 3.98
CA ARG A 4 14.96 35.19 3.78
C ARG A 4 15.65 35.34 2.42
N LEU A 5 15.01 36.01 1.47
CA LEU A 5 15.53 36.19 0.11
C LEU A 5 15.88 37.64 -0.20
N ARG A 6 15.81 38.55 0.79
CA ARG A 6 15.99 39.99 0.61
C ARG A 6 17.28 40.35 -0.13
N HIS A 7 18.37 39.64 0.10
CA HIS A 7 19.65 39.84 -0.59
C HIS A 7 19.60 39.55 -2.09
N TYR A 8 18.78 38.58 -2.54
CA TYR A 8 18.55 38.34 -3.96
C TYR A 8 17.69 39.42 -4.61
N PHE A 9 16.75 39.99 -3.85
CA PHE A 9 15.76 40.96 -4.35
C PHE A 9 16.32 42.39 -4.47
N GLN A 10 17.39 42.73 -3.74
CA GLN A 10 17.99 44.06 -3.74
C GLN A 10 18.97 44.32 -4.89
N SER A 11 19.52 43.28 -5.51
CA SER A 11 20.59 43.42 -6.51
C SER A 11 20.21 42.93 -7.92
N HIS A 12 19.03 42.34 -8.09
CA HIS A 12 18.61 41.75 -9.36
C HIS A 12 17.13 42.02 -9.65
N LYS A 13 16.81 42.20 -10.93
CA LYS A 13 15.42 42.20 -11.40
C LYS A 13 14.81 40.82 -11.20
N ILE A 14 13.59 40.77 -10.66
CA ILE A 14 12.93 39.49 -10.38
C ILE A 14 11.80 39.28 -11.35
N LEU A 15 11.82 38.11 -11.97
CA LEU A 15 10.82 37.69 -12.93
C LEU A 15 9.97 36.58 -12.31
N VAL A 16 8.70 36.87 -12.05
CA VAL A 16 7.73 35.91 -11.52
C VAL A 16 6.86 35.42 -12.66
N ARG A 17 7.06 34.17 -13.05
CA ARG A 17 6.24 33.50 -14.07
C ARG A 17 5.01 32.84 -13.43
N THR A 18 3.83 33.40 -13.66
CA THR A 18 2.58 32.92 -13.06
C THR A 18 1.36 33.25 -13.91
N ASP A 19 0.41 32.33 -13.96
CA ASP A 19 -0.91 32.55 -14.57
C ASP A 19 -1.97 32.94 -13.51
N SER A 20 -1.54 33.13 -12.25
CA SER A 20 -2.43 33.46 -11.14
C SER A 20 -2.89 34.92 -11.17
N PRO A 21 -4.14 35.23 -10.77
CA PRO A 21 -4.66 36.60 -10.73
C PRO A 21 -4.04 37.46 -9.62
N ILE A 22 -3.09 36.91 -8.85
CA ILE A 22 -2.40 37.59 -7.74
C ILE A 22 -1.75 38.91 -8.17
N VAL A 23 -1.32 39.02 -9.42
CA VAL A 23 -0.78 40.26 -10.01
C VAL A 23 -1.82 41.39 -10.01
N LYS A 24 -3.07 41.07 -10.36
CA LYS A 24 -4.18 42.04 -10.38
C LYS A 24 -4.56 42.47 -8.97
N VAL A 25 -4.43 41.56 -8.01
CA VAL A 25 -4.76 41.78 -6.61
C VAL A 25 -3.71 42.69 -5.95
N LEU A 26 -2.42 42.44 -6.16
CA LEU A 26 -1.33 43.23 -5.58
C LEU A 26 -1.26 44.67 -6.11
N ARG A 27 -1.83 44.94 -7.31
CA ARG A 27 -1.87 46.27 -7.95
C ARG A 27 -3.08 47.13 -7.58
N LYS A 28 -4.06 46.60 -6.83
CA LYS A 28 -5.24 47.37 -6.42
C LYS A 28 -5.00 48.07 -5.08
N PRO A 29 -5.42 49.34 -4.92
CA PRO A 29 -5.34 50.05 -3.64
C PRO A 29 -6.41 49.60 -2.63
N GLU A 30 -7.43 48.84 -3.04
CA GLU A 30 -8.54 48.35 -2.20
C GLU A 30 -8.20 47.05 -1.45
N LEU A 31 -6.99 46.92 -0.93
CA LEU A 31 -6.56 45.74 -0.18
C LEU A 31 -6.86 45.93 1.31
N ALA A 32 -7.32 44.88 2.00
CA ALA A 32 -7.57 44.90 3.45
C ALA A 32 -6.48 44.15 4.23
N GLY A 33 -6.06 44.72 5.37
CA GLY A 33 -5.21 44.04 6.34
C GLY A 33 -3.82 43.67 5.81
N ARG A 34 -3.43 42.40 5.99
CA ARG A 34 -2.06 41.93 5.72
C ARG A 34 -1.62 42.17 4.26
N MET A 35 -2.53 42.11 3.29
CA MET A 35 -2.19 42.23 1.87
C MET A 35 -1.66 43.62 1.48
N VAL A 36 -2.08 44.68 2.17
CA VAL A 36 -1.50 46.02 2.01
C VAL A 36 -0.04 46.03 2.44
N ALA A 37 0.26 45.43 3.59
CA ALA A 37 1.62 45.34 4.10
C ALA A 37 2.55 44.56 3.15
N TRP A 38 2.05 43.46 2.55
CA TRP A 38 2.78 42.72 1.52
C TRP A 38 2.96 43.53 0.24
N SER A 39 1.94 44.26 -0.22
CA SER A 39 2.07 45.10 -1.43
C SER A 39 3.11 46.22 -1.25
N ILE A 40 3.11 46.88 -0.09
CA ILE A 40 4.10 47.91 0.25
C ILE A 40 5.51 47.30 0.34
N GLU A 41 5.70 46.19 1.06
CA GLU A 41 7.01 45.54 1.20
C GLU A 41 7.53 45.00 -0.15
N LEU A 42 6.65 44.61 -1.06
CA LEU A 42 7.05 44.11 -2.39
C LEU A 42 7.28 45.25 -3.39
N SER A 43 6.64 46.42 -3.21
CA SER A 43 6.84 47.59 -4.09
C SER A 43 8.26 48.16 -4.04
N GLN A 44 9.05 47.83 -3.00
CA GLN A 44 10.45 48.25 -2.88
C GLN A 44 11.39 47.46 -3.80
N PHE A 45 10.90 46.41 -4.48
CA PHE A 45 11.68 45.53 -5.35
C PHE A 45 11.20 45.61 -6.80
N ASP A 46 12.13 45.48 -7.75
CA ASP A 46 11.85 45.50 -9.19
C ASP A 46 11.31 44.14 -9.67
N ILE A 47 10.03 43.85 -9.35
CA ILE A 47 9.35 42.58 -9.65
C ILE A 47 8.49 42.71 -10.91
N HIS A 48 8.85 41.94 -11.93
CA HIS A 48 8.11 41.80 -13.18
C HIS A 48 7.35 40.48 -13.19
N PHE A 49 6.13 40.50 -13.73
CA PHE A 49 5.29 39.30 -13.85
C PHE A 49 5.12 38.92 -15.31
N GLU A 50 5.36 37.65 -15.62
CA GLU A 50 5.21 37.07 -16.95
C GLU A 50 4.22 35.88 -16.91
N PRO A 51 3.47 35.62 -18.00
CA PRO A 51 2.71 34.37 -18.16
C PRO A 51 3.66 33.16 -18.11
N ARG A 52 3.22 32.05 -17.52
CA ARG A 52 4.08 30.87 -17.32
C ARG A 52 4.47 30.17 -18.62
N GLY A 53 3.72 30.42 -19.70
CA GLY A 53 3.84 29.70 -20.97
C GLY A 53 3.40 28.24 -20.84
N PRO A 54 3.28 27.51 -21.95
CA PRO A 54 2.90 26.10 -21.90
C PRO A 54 3.99 25.29 -21.17
N ILE A 55 3.60 24.65 -20.06
CA ILE A 55 4.43 23.64 -19.39
C ILE A 55 4.63 22.51 -20.40
N LYS A 56 5.88 22.16 -20.72
CA LYS A 56 6.17 21.01 -21.59
C LYS A 56 5.63 19.76 -20.91
N ALA A 57 4.45 19.31 -21.34
CA ALA A 57 3.80 18.09 -20.86
C ALA A 57 4.76 16.90 -20.91
N GLN A 58 5.71 16.92 -21.86
CA GLN A 58 6.80 15.96 -21.96
C GLN A 58 7.64 15.87 -20.68
N CYS A 59 8.01 16.97 -20.02
CA CYS A 59 8.82 16.93 -18.81
C CYS A 59 8.05 16.33 -17.61
N MET A 60 6.72 16.53 -17.56
CA MET A 60 5.87 15.84 -16.60
C MET A 60 5.67 14.36 -16.95
N ALA A 61 5.55 14.03 -18.24
CA ALA A 61 5.43 12.65 -18.71
C ALA A 61 6.71 11.86 -18.45
N ASP A 62 7.88 12.45 -18.73
CA ASP A 62 9.19 11.88 -18.47
C ASP A 62 9.41 11.68 -16.97
N PHE A 63 9.01 12.65 -16.13
CA PHE A 63 9.03 12.51 -14.67
C PHE A 63 8.11 11.39 -14.20
N ILE A 64 6.87 11.32 -14.69
CA ILE A 64 5.96 10.21 -14.34
C ILE A 64 6.54 8.87 -14.80
N ASN A 65 7.15 8.81 -15.98
CA ASN A 65 7.71 7.59 -16.53
C ASN A 65 9.02 7.14 -15.83
N GLU A 66 9.82 8.08 -15.32
CA GLU A 66 11.03 7.79 -14.54
C GLU A 66 10.71 7.25 -13.14
N PHE A 67 9.58 7.68 -12.56
CA PHE A 67 9.17 7.30 -11.20
C PHE A 67 8.04 6.27 -11.14
N ALA A 68 7.40 5.92 -12.27
CA ALA A 68 6.44 4.84 -12.33
C ALA A 68 7.18 3.50 -12.50
N PRO A 69 6.92 2.49 -11.64
CA PRO A 69 7.36 1.14 -11.94
C PRO A 69 6.78 0.71 -13.30
N PRO A 70 7.49 -0.12 -14.08
CA PRO A 70 6.96 -0.64 -15.32
C PRO A 70 5.62 -1.29 -15.02
N MET A 71 4.57 -0.84 -15.70
CA MET A 71 3.23 -1.43 -15.63
C MET A 71 3.30 -2.81 -16.29
N THR A 72 3.94 -3.77 -15.62
CA THR A 72 3.79 -5.18 -15.94
C THR A 72 2.39 -5.53 -15.49
N SER A 73 1.49 -5.64 -16.46
CA SER A 73 0.17 -6.25 -16.31
C SER A 73 0.29 -7.75 -16.04
N GLU A 74 1.17 -8.13 -15.13
CA GLU A 74 1.11 -9.45 -14.52
C GLU A 74 -0.09 -9.42 -13.57
N PRO A 75 -0.97 -10.43 -13.61
CA PRO A 75 -2.11 -10.46 -12.72
C PRO A 75 -1.63 -10.24 -11.28
N HIS A 76 -2.43 -9.53 -10.49
CA HIS A 76 -2.21 -9.29 -9.05
C HIS A 76 -2.43 -10.61 -8.29
N SER A 77 -1.79 -11.68 -8.74
CA SER A 77 -1.96 -13.02 -8.23
C SER A 77 -1.12 -13.14 -6.98
N TRP A 78 -1.79 -13.26 -5.85
CA TRP A 78 -1.16 -13.57 -4.58
C TRP A 78 -1.07 -15.07 -4.42
N THR A 79 0.08 -15.54 -3.96
CA THR A 79 0.30 -16.95 -3.66
C THR A 79 0.59 -17.11 -2.17
N LEU A 80 -0.17 -17.97 -1.51
CA LEU A 80 -0.01 -18.29 -0.10
C LEU A 80 0.50 -19.73 0.03
N HIS A 81 1.67 -19.91 0.63
CA HIS A 81 2.19 -21.21 1.05
C HIS A 81 2.07 -21.35 2.56
N VAL A 82 1.57 -22.51 3.01
CA VAL A 82 1.38 -22.82 4.42
C VAL A 82 1.91 -24.21 4.75
N ASP A 83 2.66 -24.31 5.85
CA ASP A 83 3.13 -25.56 6.46
C ASP A 83 2.93 -25.52 7.98
N GLY A 84 2.19 -26.48 8.53
CA GLY A 84 1.96 -26.63 9.96
C GLY A 84 2.69 -27.84 10.53
N SER A 85 3.58 -27.59 11.49
CA SER A 85 4.33 -28.66 12.16
C SER A 85 3.88 -28.87 13.61
N SER A 86 3.89 -30.13 14.05
CA SER A 86 3.72 -30.48 15.46
C SER A 86 4.61 -31.65 15.87
N ASN A 87 5.23 -31.53 17.05
CA ASN A 87 6.04 -32.56 17.66
C ASN A 87 5.97 -32.50 19.21
N GLN A 88 6.76 -33.34 19.89
CA GLN A 88 6.76 -33.40 21.36
C GLN A 88 7.28 -32.10 22.03
N GLN A 89 8.11 -31.32 21.33
CA GLN A 89 8.69 -30.06 21.83
C GLN A 89 7.76 -28.86 21.59
N GLY A 90 6.78 -29.00 20.70
CA GLY A 90 5.77 -27.98 20.43
C GLY A 90 5.25 -28.07 19.01
N SER A 91 4.52 -27.03 18.62
CA SER A 91 3.96 -26.89 17.28
C SER A 91 4.10 -25.45 16.80
N GLY A 92 3.98 -25.28 15.49
CA GLY A 92 4.11 -23.99 14.85
C GLY A 92 3.59 -23.97 13.42
N ALA A 93 3.63 -22.79 12.85
CA ALA A 93 3.20 -22.46 11.51
C ALA A 93 4.37 -21.81 10.77
N ASP A 94 4.51 -22.13 9.50
CA ASP A 94 5.29 -21.38 8.53
C ASP A 94 4.36 -20.91 7.40
N ILE A 95 4.46 -19.62 7.08
CA ILE A 95 3.56 -18.93 6.14
C ILE A 95 4.43 -18.08 5.22
N ILE A 96 4.28 -18.28 3.91
CA ILE A 96 4.92 -17.46 2.89
C ILE A 96 3.83 -16.89 2.00
N LEU A 97 3.76 -15.57 1.90
CA LEU A 97 2.82 -14.87 1.04
C LEU A 97 3.59 -14.07 -0.02
N GLU A 98 3.47 -14.52 -1.25
CA GLU A 98 4.09 -13.91 -2.43
C GLU A 98 3.07 -13.01 -3.14
N GLY A 99 3.44 -11.76 -3.36
CA GLY A 99 2.62 -10.76 -4.04
C GLY A 99 3.22 -10.33 -5.38
N PRO A 100 2.57 -9.38 -6.08
CA PRO A 100 3.03 -8.92 -7.38
C PRO A 100 4.45 -8.35 -7.34
N GLY A 101 5.23 -8.64 -8.39
CA GLY A 101 6.63 -8.21 -8.52
C GLY A 101 7.59 -9.10 -7.73
N THR A 102 8.20 -8.55 -6.68
CA THR A 102 9.19 -9.25 -5.82
C THR A 102 8.80 -9.19 -4.34
N MET A 103 7.52 -8.96 -4.04
CA MET A 103 7.06 -8.84 -2.66
C MET A 103 6.86 -10.22 -2.04
N ILE A 104 7.57 -10.49 -0.96
CA ILE A 104 7.45 -11.74 -0.20
C ILE A 104 7.31 -11.37 1.28
N ILE A 105 6.30 -11.95 1.93
CA ILE A 105 6.08 -11.84 3.37
C ILE A 105 6.22 -13.24 3.97
N GLU A 106 7.23 -13.43 4.81
CA GLU A 106 7.47 -14.68 5.53
C GLU A 106 7.11 -14.50 7.00
N GLN A 107 6.32 -15.43 7.54
CA GLN A 107 5.92 -15.42 8.94
C GLN A 107 5.96 -16.84 9.52
N SER A 108 6.82 -17.04 10.51
CA SER A 108 6.83 -18.25 11.32
C SER A 108 6.26 -17.97 12.71
N LEU A 109 5.34 -18.81 13.17
CA LEU A 109 4.65 -18.68 14.45
C LEU A 109 4.86 -19.94 15.29
N ARG A 110 5.05 -19.78 16.60
CA ARG A 110 5.02 -20.91 17.54
C ARG A 110 3.69 -20.92 18.27
N PHE A 111 3.01 -22.06 18.26
CA PHE A 111 1.75 -22.20 18.96
C PHE A 111 1.99 -22.38 20.47
N GLY A 112 1.22 -21.64 21.27
CA GLY A 112 1.27 -21.71 22.74
C GLY A 112 0.50 -22.92 23.33
N PHE A 113 0.02 -23.82 22.47
CA PHE A 113 -0.80 -24.96 22.82
C PHE A 113 -0.34 -26.20 22.04
N LYS A 114 -0.66 -27.39 22.54
CA LYS A 114 -0.36 -28.64 21.83
C LYS A 114 -1.39 -28.88 20.73
N THR A 115 -0.92 -29.32 19.57
CA THR A 115 -1.75 -29.70 18.42
C THR A 115 -1.34 -31.07 17.88
N SER A 116 -2.23 -31.76 17.18
CA SER A 116 -1.82 -32.81 16.24
C SER A 116 -1.25 -32.20 14.96
N ASN A 117 -0.62 -33.01 14.10
CA ASN A 117 -0.12 -32.52 12.80
C ASN A 117 -1.25 -31.88 11.98
N ASN A 118 -2.37 -32.60 11.79
CA ASN A 118 -3.51 -32.06 11.03
C ASN A 118 -4.09 -30.78 11.65
N GLN A 119 -4.07 -30.65 12.99
CA GLN A 119 -4.50 -29.41 13.64
C GLN A 119 -3.51 -28.27 13.42
N ALA A 120 -2.20 -28.53 13.43
CA ALA A 120 -1.20 -27.53 13.11
C ALA A 120 -1.37 -27.02 11.68
N GLU A 121 -1.59 -27.91 10.72
CA GLU A 121 -1.81 -27.57 9.31
C GLU A 121 -3.04 -26.67 9.12
N TYR A 122 -4.16 -27.01 9.76
CA TYR A 122 -5.35 -26.16 9.74
C TYR A 122 -5.12 -24.80 10.42
N GLU A 123 -4.41 -24.77 11.55
CA GLU A 123 -4.12 -23.52 12.25
C GLU A 123 -3.22 -22.61 11.38
N THR A 124 -2.20 -23.18 10.73
CA THR A 124 -1.35 -22.46 9.76
C THR A 124 -2.18 -21.92 8.60
N LEU A 125 -3.04 -22.74 7.99
CA LEU A 125 -3.93 -22.31 6.90
C LEU A 125 -4.80 -21.12 7.34
N LEU A 126 -5.43 -21.21 8.51
CA LEU A 126 -6.27 -20.13 9.03
C LEU A 126 -5.46 -18.88 9.35
N ALA A 127 -4.26 -19.01 9.89
CA ALA A 127 -3.38 -17.88 10.17
C ALA A 127 -2.94 -17.19 8.86
N GLY A 128 -2.56 -17.96 7.83
CA GLY A 128 -2.19 -17.43 6.51
C GLY A 128 -3.35 -16.71 5.83
N LEU A 129 -4.56 -17.27 5.87
CA LEU A 129 -5.75 -16.61 5.34
C LEU A 129 -6.12 -15.35 6.12
N ARG A 130 -5.95 -15.33 7.45
CA ARG A 130 -6.18 -14.10 8.24
C ARG A 130 -5.19 -13.01 7.87
N LEU A 131 -3.91 -13.36 7.72
CA LEU A 131 -2.89 -12.43 7.25
C LEU A 131 -3.25 -11.84 5.89
N ALA A 132 -3.68 -12.69 4.94
CA ALA A 132 -4.09 -12.22 3.62
C ALA A 132 -5.31 -11.27 3.68
N ALA A 133 -6.30 -11.60 4.51
CA ALA A 133 -7.48 -10.75 4.71
C ALA A 133 -7.11 -9.40 5.36
N ASP A 134 -6.22 -9.39 6.36
CA ASP A 134 -5.75 -8.18 7.03
C ASP A 134 -4.98 -7.24 6.07
N LEU A 135 -4.34 -7.81 5.04
CA LEU A 135 -3.67 -7.08 3.96
C LEU A 135 -4.63 -6.60 2.85
N GLY A 136 -5.93 -6.93 2.95
CA GLY A 136 -6.94 -6.53 1.97
C GLY A 136 -6.88 -7.32 0.66
N ILE A 137 -6.29 -8.51 0.68
CA ILE A 137 -6.21 -9.39 -0.50
C ILE A 137 -7.57 -10.07 -0.70
N THR A 138 -8.10 -10.00 -1.92
CA THR A 138 -9.41 -10.59 -2.27
C THR A 138 -9.30 -11.84 -3.13
N GLU A 139 -8.18 -12.03 -3.83
CA GLU A 139 -7.89 -13.21 -4.65
C GLU A 139 -6.51 -13.75 -4.29
N LEU A 140 -6.43 -15.04 -3.98
CA LEU A 140 -5.16 -15.73 -3.76
C LEU A 140 -5.22 -17.19 -4.17
N GLN A 141 -4.06 -17.76 -4.48
CA GLN A 141 -3.87 -19.19 -4.66
C GLN A 141 -3.17 -19.77 -3.41
N CYS A 142 -3.81 -20.71 -2.73
CA CYS A 142 -3.26 -21.33 -1.52
C CYS A 142 -2.62 -22.69 -1.82
N PHE A 143 -1.42 -22.92 -1.30
CA PHE A 143 -0.67 -24.16 -1.39
C PHE A 143 -0.36 -24.69 0.01
N SER A 144 -0.62 -25.98 0.22
CA SER A 144 -0.26 -26.73 1.41
C SER A 144 0.27 -28.10 0.98
N ASP A 145 1.26 -28.62 1.70
CA ASP A 145 1.77 -29.98 1.52
C ASP A 145 0.88 -31.04 2.21
N SER A 146 -0.04 -30.61 3.07
CA SER A 146 -0.99 -31.49 3.77
C SER A 146 -2.12 -31.94 2.86
N GLN A 147 -1.98 -33.14 2.29
CA GLN A 147 -3.04 -33.74 1.47
C GLN A 147 -4.37 -33.84 2.22
N VAL A 148 -4.35 -34.17 3.52
CA VAL A 148 -5.59 -34.30 4.31
C VAL A 148 -6.35 -32.97 4.37
N VAL A 149 -5.65 -31.87 4.67
CA VAL A 149 -6.28 -30.55 4.76
C VAL A 149 -6.76 -30.11 3.38
N THR A 150 -5.92 -30.21 2.36
CA THR A 150 -6.24 -29.83 0.97
C THR A 150 -7.47 -30.54 0.44
N GLU A 151 -7.58 -31.86 0.61
CA GLU A 151 -8.74 -32.63 0.15
C GLU A 151 -10.00 -32.32 0.98
N GLN A 152 -9.86 -32.04 2.28
CA GLN A 152 -11.01 -31.64 3.11
C GLN A 152 -11.54 -30.25 2.74
N VAL A 153 -10.67 -29.27 2.53
CA VAL A 153 -11.10 -27.90 2.14
C VAL A 153 -11.69 -27.85 0.73
N ASN A 154 -11.22 -28.74 -0.16
CA ASN A 154 -11.78 -28.93 -1.51
C ASN A 154 -13.06 -29.78 -1.51
N GLY A 155 -13.47 -30.34 -0.37
CA GLY A 155 -14.72 -31.10 -0.23
C GLY A 155 -14.66 -32.53 -0.78
N THR A 156 -13.48 -33.03 -1.14
CA THR A 156 -13.29 -34.41 -1.62
C THR A 156 -13.22 -35.40 -0.46
N PHE A 157 -12.71 -34.99 0.70
CA PHE A 157 -12.60 -35.83 1.90
C PHE A 157 -13.64 -35.45 2.97
N GLN A 158 -14.26 -36.46 3.58
CA GLN A 158 -15.14 -36.26 4.74
C GLN A 158 -14.34 -36.00 6.02
N ILE A 159 -14.82 -35.06 6.82
CA ILE A 159 -14.23 -34.71 8.12
C ILE A 159 -15.02 -35.43 9.21
N LYS A 160 -14.40 -36.42 9.84
CA LYS A 160 -15.02 -37.21 10.93
C LYS A 160 -14.62 -36.73 12.32
N ASP A 161 -13.45 -36.11 12.44
CA ASP A 161 -12.95 -35.58 13.70
C ASP A 161 -13.73 -34.30 14.06
N PRO A 162 -14.39 -34.23 15.23
CA PRO A 162 -15.17 -33.07 15.63
C PRO A 162 -14.34 -31.78 15.75
N THR A 163 -13.06 -31.89 16.11
CA THR A 163 -12.17 -30.74 16.24
C THR A 163 -11.78 -30.20 14.86
N LEU A 164 -11.41 -31.08 13.93
CA LEU A 164 -11.13 -30.67 12.55
C LEU A 164 -12.37 -30.12 11.85
N LEU A 165 -13.56 -30.55 12.24
CA LEU A 165 -14.81 -29.98 11.73
C LEU A 165 -14.97 -28.50 12.16
N LEU A 166 -14.58 -28.16 13.38
CA LEU A 166 -14.55 -26.76 13.84
C LEU A 166 -13.56 -25.93 13.03
N TYR A 167 -12.38 -26.47 12.74
CA TYR A 167 -11.38 -25.84 11.88
C TYR A 167 -11.92 -25.59 10.47
N PHE A 168 -12.56 -26.59 9.87
CA PHE A 168 -13.18 -26.46 8.56
C PHE A 168 -14.29 -25.41 8.53
N HIS A 169 -15.14 -25.33 9.57
CA HIS A 169 -16.14 -24.28 9.66
C HIS A 169 -15.52 -22.88 9.79
N ALA A 170 -14.43 -22.75 10.54
CA ALA A 170 -13.67 -21.51 10.61
C ALA A 170 -13.07 -21.14 9.24
N PHE A 171 -12.55 -22.13 8.51
CA PHE A 171 -12.05 -21.95 7.14
C PHE A 171 -13.16 -21.46 6.21
N GLN A 172 -14.33 -22.11 6.19
CA GLN A 172 -15.45 -21.68 5.35
C GLN A 172 -15.91 -20.25 5.64
N LYS A 173 -15.95 -19.87 6.94
CA LYS A 173 -16.26 -18.49 7.35
C LYS A 173 -15.19 -17.50 6.89
N LEU A 174 -13.92 -17.90 6.90
CA LEU A 174 -12.84 -17.02 6.48
C LEU A 174 -12.77 -16.91 4.94
N LYS A 175 -12.98 -18.02 4.24
CA LYS A 175 -13.06 -18.12 2.77
C LYS A 175 -14.06 -17.12 2.19
N SER A 176 -15.18 -16.84 2.88
CA SER A 176 -16.17 -15.87 2.41
C SER A 176 -15.69 -14.42 2.34
N HIS A 177 -14.49 -14.10 2.85
CA HIS A 177 -13.88 -12.77 2.70
C HIS A 177 -13.14 -12.60 1.38
N PHE A 178 -12.96 -13.69 0.64
CA PHE A 178 -12.23 -13.71 -0.62
C PHE A 178 -13.19 -14.00 -1.77
N GLU A 179 -12.91 -13.41 -2.93
CA GLU A 179 -13.60 -13.69 -4.18
C GLU A 179 -13.14 -15.05 -4.74
N ASN A 180 -11.85 -15.37 -4.60
CA ASN A 180 -11.28 -16.63 -5.03
C ASN A 180 -10.13 -17.10 -4.12
N VAL A 181 -10.24 -18.34 -3.62
CA VAL A 181 -9.29 -19.10 -2.78
C VAL A 181 -9.38 -20.58 -3.11
#